data_AF-A0A9D9AGW1-F1
#
_entry.id   AF-A0A9D9AGW1-F1
#
_cell.length_a   1.000
_cell.length_b   1.000
_cell.length_c   1.000
_cell.angle_alpha   90.00
_cell.angle_beta   90.00
_cell.angle_gamma   90.00
#
_symmetry.space_group_name_H-M   'P 1'
#
loop_
_entity.id
_entity.type
_entity.pdbx_description
1 polymer ?
#
loop_
_entity_poly.entity_id
_entity_poly.type
_entity_poly.pdbx_seq_one_letter_code
_entity_poly.pdbx_strand_id
1 'polypeptide(L)'
;MSDASTSGHKQSYSIPCATEFRDRVLALAEARGVNAADLARSIILVLPLPVIEAAPDPGDPDRDDRETITLKSGPDKGKPWKRKPRLQVRLPAGYDPVLLRKALGLALSLERGEQRLILEAASRPTREAESAKARAETEQAHEKSARLMAAVHVLAGERLPHAVRTRDEALFVLGFPPGARPDASAIKSRYRQLATVHHPDSDTGDTSRMAQLNQAMSFMRGYIKN
;
A
#
# COMPACT_ATOMS: atom_id res chain seq x y z
N MET A 1 -5.88 3.61 -3.45
CA MET A 1 -4.50 3.11 -3.61
C MET A 1 -3.71 3.47 -2.35
N SER A 2 -3.40 2.46 -1.55
CA SER A 2 -2.26 2.42 -0.64
C SER A 2 -2.05 0.95 -0.34
N ASP A 3 -1.29 0.31 -1.21
CA ASP A 3 -0.68 -1.00 -0.93
C ASP A 3 0.22 -0.83 0.29
N ALA A 4 -0.25 -1.31 1.45
CA ALA A 4 0.60 -1.43 2.63
C ALA A 4 1.23 -2.82 2.61
N SER A 5 2.37 -2.93 1.91
CA SER A 5 3.31 -4.03 2.09
C SER A 5 3.69 -4.11 3.57
N THR A 6 3.05 -5.00 4.33
CA THR A 6 3.28 -5.13 5.77
C THR A 6 4.53 -5.97 6.02
N SER A 7 5.71 -5.39 5.79
CA SER A 7 6.94 -5.83 6.45
C SER A 7 6.84 -5.46 7.93
N GLY A 8 6.15 -6.32 8.70
CA GLY A 8 5.70 -6.03 10.05
C GLY A 8 6.82 -5.91 11.08
N HIS A 9 7.50 -4.77 11.14
CA HIS A 9 8.43 -4.46 12.22
C HIS A 9 7.66 -4.41 13.56
N LYS A 10 8.03 -5.29 14.49
CA LYS A 10 7.49 -5.31 15.85
C LYS A 10 8.09 -4.18 16.68
N GLN A 11 7.25 -3.25 17.14
CA GLN A 11 7.63 -2.14 18.00
C GLN A 11 7.21 -2.40 19.45
N SER A 12 7.99 -1.89 20.40
CA SER A 12 7.61 -1.89 21.82
C SER A 12 6.80 -0.63 22.13
N TYR A 13 5.64 -0.82 22.74
CA TYR A 13 4.77 0.25 23.22
C TYR A 13 4.84 0.29 24.74
N SER A 14 4.90 1.50 25.28
CA SER A 14 4.77 1.77 26.71
C SER A 14 3.45 2.48 26.93
N ILE A 15 2.47 1.78 27.49
CA ILE A 15 1.11 2.28 27.73
C ILE A 15 1.05 2.72 29.20
N PRO A 16 1.06 4.02 29.52
CA PRO A 16 0.79 4.47 30.89
C PRO A 16 -0.60 3.98 31.29
N CYS A 17 -0.77 3.44 32.49
CA CYS A 17 -2.08 3.04 32.99
C CYS A 17 -2.02 2.88 34.51
N ALA A 18 -3.17 2.96 35.18
CA ALA A 18 -3.26 2.71 36.62
C ALA A 18 -2.70 1.33 37.01
N THR A 19 -2.09 1.24 38.19
CA THR A 19 -1.51 0.00 38.74
C THR A 19 -2.55 -1.12 38.79
N GLU A 20 -3.75 -0.83 39.30
CA GLU A 20 -4.84 -1.81 39.38
C GLU A 20 -5.22 -2.35 37.99
N PHE A 21 -5.36 -1.45 37.01
CA PHE A 21 -5.68 -1.84 35.64
C PHE A 21 -4.59 -2.73 35.04
N ARG A 22 -3.32 -2.34 35.19
CA ARG A 22 -2.16 -3.12 34.72
C ARG A 22 -2.19 -4.52 35.32
N ASP A 23 -2.35 -4.62 36.63
CA ASP A 23 -2.27 -5.89 37.35
C ASP A 23 -3.40 -6.82 36.93
N ARG A 24 -4.61 -6.28 36.73
CA ARG A 24 -5.75 -7.05 36.20
C ARG A 24 -5.53 -7.55 34.77
N VAL A 25 -4.96 -6.73 33.89
CA VAL A 25 -4.61 -7.16 32.52
C VAL A 25 -3.57 -8.28 32.55
N LEU A 26 -2.54 -8.15 33.39
CA LEU A 26 -1.50 -9.18 33.51
C LEU A 26 -2.04 -10.48 34.09
N ALA A 27 -2.88 -10.41 35.12
CA ALA A 27 -3.55 -11.57 35.69
C ALA A 27 -4.47 -12.27 34.67
N LEU A 28 -5.21 -11.51 33.86
CA LEU A 28 -6.01 -12.08 32.76
C LEU A 28 -5.12 -12.77 31.72
N ALA A 29 -4.01 -12.15 31.34
CA ALA A 29 -3.10 -12.71 30.36
C ALA A 29 -2.52 -14.05 30.86
N GLU A 30 -2.07 -14.07 32.12
CA GLU A 30 -1.57 -15.26 32.80
C GLU A 30 -2.63 -16.36 32.88
N ALA A 31 -3.85 -16.04 33.33
CA ALA A 31 -4.95 -17.00 33.41
C ALA A 31 -5.33 -17.61 32.05
N ARG A 32 -5.08 -16.89 30.95
CA ARG A 32 -5.32 -17.34 29.57
C ARG A 32 -4.09 -17.97 28.91
N GLY A 33 -2.95 -18.04 29.59
CA GLY A 33 -1.70 -18.57 29.04
C GLY A 33 -1.12 -17.74 27.88
N VAL A 34 -1.42 -16.44 27.83
CA VAL A 34 -0.97 -15.52 26.78
C VAL A 34 -0.28 -14.29 27.38
N ASN A 35 0.25 -13.40 26.55
CA ASN A 35 0.75 -12.10 27.01
C ASN A 35 -0.27 -10.97 26.75
N ALA A 36 -0.07 -9.82 27.38
CA ALA A 36 -0.96 -8.67 27.23
C ALA A 36 -1.03 -8.12 25.79
N ALA A 37 0.02 -8.32 24.98
CA ALA A 37 -0.01 -7.93 23.57
C ALA A 37 -0.99 -8.80 22.76
N ASP A 38 -1.09 -10.09 23.09
CA ASP A 38 -2.03 -11.01 22.44
C ASP A 38 -3.48 -10.74 22.84
N LEU A 39 -3.72 -10.31 24.08
CA LEU A 39 -5.04 -9.81 24.50
C LEU A 39 -5.45 -8.58 23.68
N ALA A 40 -4.58 -7.56 23.61
CA ALA A 40 -4.87 -6.35 22.84
C ALA A 40 -5.10 -6.66 21.35
N ARG A 41 -4.26 -7.51 20.76
CA ARG A 41 -4.38 -7.91 19.35
C ARG A 41 -5.70 -8.64 19.09
N SER A 42 -6.10 -9.56 19.98
CA SER A 42 -7.34 -10.30 19.84
C SER A 42 -8.55 -9.36 19.78
N ILE A 43 -8.61 -8.35 20.65
CA ILE A 43 -9.69 -7.36 20.63
C ILE A 43 -9.68 -6.54 19.34
N ILE A 44 -8.51 -6.06 18.91
CA ILE A 44 -8.37 -5.26 17.69
C ILE A 44 -8.76 -6.04 16.43
N LEU A 45 -8.52 -7.36 16.41
CA LEU A 45 -8.87 -8.21 15.27
C LEU A 45 -10.36 -8.59 15.26
N VAL A 46 -10.99 -8.72 16.42
CA VAL A 46 -12.37 -9.20 16.54
C VAL A 46 -13.38 -8.05 16.47
N LEU A 47 -13.05 -6.89 17.03
CA LEU A 47 -13.97 -5.75 17.10
C LEU A 47 -13.67 -4.70 16.02
N PRO A 48 -14.70 -4.11 15.40
CA PRO A 48 -14.52 -2.97 14.50
C PRO A 48 -13.84 -1.80 15.22
N LEU A 49 -12.94 -1.10 14.52
CA LEU A 49 -12.21 0.04 15.09
C LEU A 49 -13.13 1.10 15.76
N PRO A 50 -14.27 1.51 15.16
CA PRO A 50 -15.16 2.49 15.80
C PRO A 50 -15.71 2.03 17.15
N VAL A 51 -15.89 0.72 17.36
CA VAL A 51 -16.35 0.16 18.64
C VAL A 51 -15.27 0.32 19.70
N ILE A 52 -14.01 0.10 19.33
CA ILE A 52 -12.88 0.25 20.25
C ILE A 52 -12.66 1.74 20.59
N GLU A 53 -12.75 2.62 19.60
CA GLU A 53 -12.60 4.06 19.79
C GLU A 53 -13.69 4.65 20.69
N ALA A 54 -14.93 4.15 20.57
CA ALA A 54 -16.06 4.59 21.40
C ALA A 54 -16.03 4.03 22.83
N ALA A 55 -15.20 3.02 23.11
CA ALA A 55 -15.11 2.43 24.44
C ALA A 55 -14.54 3.42 25.48
N PRO A 56 -15.00 3.35 26.74
CA PRO A 56 -14.42 4.14 27.84
C PRO A 56 -12.92 3.86 27.96
N ASP A 57 -12.10 4.91 28.02
CA ASP A 57 -10.68 4.76 28.31
C ASP A 57 -10.48 4.55 29.82
N PRO A 58 -9.84 3.45 30.26
CA PRO A 58 -9.43 3.26 31.66
C PRO A 58 -8.53 4.39 32.20
N GLY A 59 -7.89 5.16 31.30
CA GLY A 59 -7.20 6.38 31.63
C GLY A 59 -5.75 6.22 32.06
N ASP A 60 -5.09 7.37 32.23
CA ASP A 60 -3.74 7.47 32.77
C ASP A 60 -3.73 7.21 34.29
N PRO A 61 -2.59 6.80 34.87
CA PRO A 61 -2.48 6.65 36.31
C PRO A 61 -2.61 7.99 37.03
N ASP A 62 -3.29 7.98 38.17
CA ASP A 62 -3.49 9.13 39.04
C ASP A 62 -2.17 9.74 39.53
N ARG A 63 -2.26 10.95 40.11
CA ARG A 63 -1.08 11.68 40.60
C ARG A 63 -0.30 10.92 41.68
N ASP A 64 -0.99 10.15 42.50
CA ASP A 64 -0.36 9.41 43.60
C ASP A 64 -0.07 7.94 43.27
N ASP A 65 -0.60 7.45 42.15
CA ASP A 65 -0.33 6.09 41.66
C ASP A 65 1.09 6.03 41.07
N ARG A 66 2.04 5.56 41.89
CA ARG A 66 3.47 5.53 41.58
C ARG A 66 4.07 4.17 41.88
N GLU A 67 4.61 3.55 40.85
CA GLU A 67 5.41 2.32 40.97
C GLU A 67 6.83 2.68 41.42
N THR A 68 7.33 1.98 42.45
CA THR A 68 8.73 2.07 42.86
C THR A 68 9.55 1.01 42.15
N ILE A 69 10.54 1.44 41.36
CA ILE A 69 11.47 0.54 40.68
C ILE A 69 12.89 0.73 41.19
N THR A 70 13.65 -0.34 41.29
CA THR A 70 15.09 -0.24 41.53
C THR A 70 15.80 0.00 40.21
N LEU A 71 16.55 1.09 40.10
CA LEU A 71 17.29 1.41 38.88
C LEU A 71 18.41 0.39 38.66
N LYS A 72 18.43 -0.25 37.50
CA LYS A 72 19.43 -1.28 37.13
C LYS A 72 20.72 -0.69 36.54
N SER A 73 20.70 0.58 36.12
CA SER A 73 21.81 1.26 35.44
C SER A 73 21.80 2.77 35.68
N GLY A 74 22.93 3.44 35.39
CA GLY A 74 23.12 4.89 35.57
C GLY A 74 23.75 5.26 36.92
N PRO A 75 23.94 6.57 37.18
CA PRO A 75 24.57 7.08 38.41
C PRO A 75 23.75 6.76 39.67
N ASP A 76 22.45 6.53 39.54
CA ASP A 76 21.54 6.16 40.63
C ASP A 76 21.23 4.65 40.67
N LYS A 77 22.08 3.80 40.09
CA LYS A 77 21.93 2.34 40.13
C LYS A 77 21.77 1.85 41.57
N GLY A 78 20.77 0.99 41.79
CA GLY A 78 20.44 0.43 43.10
C GLY A 78 19.51 1.29 43.95
N LYS A 79 19.24 2.55 43.57
CA LYS A 79 18.29 3.40 44.29
C LYS A 79 16.85 3.13 43.86
N PRO A 80 15.87 3.22 44.79
CA PRO A 80 14.45 3.17 44.46
C PRO A 80 14.03 4.47 43.76
N TRP A 81 13.33 4.32 42.64
CA TRP A 81 12.82 5.43 41.82
C TRP A 81 11.32 5.29 41.62
N LYS A 82 10.58 6.36 41.90
CA LYS A 82 9.12 6.40 41.70
C LYS A 82 8.80 6.86 40.27
N ARG A 83 8.03 6.06 39.54
CA ARG A 83 7.55 6.39 38.19
C ARG A 83 6.07 6.11 38.04
N LYS A 84 5.46 6.62 36.97
CA LYS A 84 4.10 6.22 36.59
C LYS A 84 4.08 4.73 36.22
N PRO A 85 3.12 3.95 36.74
CA PRO A 85 2.90 2.59 36.28
C PRO A 85 2.54 2.59 34.79
N ARG A 86 2.95 1.52 34.13
CA ARG A 86 2.81 1.35 32.69
C ARG A 86 2.83 -0.12 32.31
N LEU A 87 2.15 -0.45 31.23
CA LEU A 87 2.16 -1.76 30.61
C LEU A 87 3.04 -1.72 29.36
N GLN A 88 4.02 -2.62 29.28
CA GLN A 88 4.92 -2.72 28.13
C GLN A 88 4.51 -3.90 27.25
N VAL A 89 4.15 -3.62 26.00
CA VAL A 89 3.72 -4.63 25.02
C VAL A 89 4.51 -4.53 23.73
N ARG A 90 4.55 -5.62 22.95
CA ARG A 90 5.23 -5.67 21.65
C ARG A 90 4.26 -6.07 20.56
N LEU A 91 3.96 -5.14 19.66
CA LEU A 91 2.94 -5.24 18.62
C LEU A 91 3.50 -4.73 17.27
N PRO A 92 2.85 -5.00 16.13
CA PRO A 92 3.15 -4.29 14.88
C PRO A 92 3.11 -2.77 15.07
N ALA A 93 3.90 -2.03 14.28
CA ALA A 93 3.87 -0.57 14.28
C ALA A 93 2.47 -0.02 13.88
N GLY A 94 2.12 1.18 14.34
CA GLY A 94 0.93 1.90 13.91
C GLY A 94 -0.23 1.99 14.92
N TYR A 95 -0.06 1.56 16.17
CA TYR A 95 -1.12 1.66 17.19
C TYR A 95 -0.94 2.86 18.11
N ASP A 96 -2.04 3.54 18.43
CA ASP A 96 -2.09 4.55 19.48
C ASP A 96 -2.15 3.89 20.88
N PRO A 97 -1.27 4.26 21.84
CA PRO A 97 -1.35 3.77 23.22
C PRO A 97 -2.73 3.92 23.88
N VAL A 98 -3.52 4.96 23.55
CA VAL A 98 -4.88 5.12 24.09
C VAL A 98 -5.82 4.05 23.54
N LEU A 99 -5.75 3.78 22.23
CA LEU A 99 -6.50 2.70 21.59
C LEU A 99 -6.14 1.34 22.20
N LEU A 100 -4.85 1.09 22.47
CA LEU A 100 -4.40 -0.14 23.13
C LEU A 100 -4.96 -0.24 24.56
N ARG A 101 -5.04 0.86 25.30
CA ARG A 101 -5.62 0.88 26.64
C ARG A 101 -7.12 0.57 26.62
N LYS A 102 -7.87 1.19 25.71
CA LYS A 102 -9.29 0.90 25.47
C LYS A 102 -9.52 -0.56 25.09
N ALA A 103 -8.72 -1.09 24.16
CA ALA A 103 -8.81 -2.49 23.75
C ALA A 103 -8.59 -3.46 24.94
N LEU A 104 -7.60 -3.19 25.78
CA LEU A 104 -7.36 -3.97 27.00
C LEU A 104 -8.48 -3.81 28.03
N GLY A 105 -9.10 -2.62 28.13
CA GLY A 105 -10.30 -2.38 28.94
C GLY A 105 -11.48 -3.24 28.49
N LEU A 106 -11.72 -3.31 27.18
CA LEU A 106 -12.75 -4.18 26.61
C LEU A 106 -12.46 -5.66 26.89
N ALA A 107 -11.20 -6.11 26.83
CA ALA A 107 -10.85 -7.48 27.19
C ALA A 107 -11.23 -7.81 28.65
N LEU A 108 -10.98 -6.91 29.59
CA LEU A 108 -11.38 -7.07 31.00
C LEU A 108 -12.90 -7.03 31.19
N SER A 109 -13.63 -6.19 30.45
CA SER A 109 -15.10 -6.12 30.55
C SER A 109 -15.76 -7.35 29.94
N LEU A 110 -15.20 -7.92 28.85
CA LEU A 110 -15.66 -9.19 28.29
C LEU A 110 -15.39 -10.36 29.24
N GLU A 111 -14.23 -10.38 29.92
CA GLU A 111 -13.94 -11.45 30.89
C GLU A 111 -14.87 -11.41 32.11
N ARG A 112 -15.19 -10.21 32.62
CA ARG A 112 -16.15 -10.03 33.71
C ARG A 112 -17.61 -10.29 33.34
N GLY A 113 -17.90 -10.48 32.05
CA GLY A 113 -19.27 -10.58 31.54
C GLY A 113 -20.05 -9.26 31.58
N GLU A 114 -19.38 -8.11 31.77
CA GLU A 114 -19.98 -6.77 31.67
C GLU A 114 -20.39 -6.43 30.24
N GLN A 115 -19.74 -7.09 29.26
CA GLN A 115 -20.09 -7.01 27.85
C GLN A 115 -20.26 -8.40 27.26
N ARG A 116 -21.15 -8.51 26.27
CA ARG A 116 -21.39 -9.74 25.52
C ARG A 116 -21.04 -9.53 24.06
N LEU A 117 -20.20 -10.42 23.53
CA LEU A 117 -19.93 -10.48 22.09
C LEU A 117 -21.09 -11.18 21.39
N ILE A 118 -21.70 -10.53 20.41
CA ILE A 118 -22.70 -11.13 19.52
C ILE A 118 -22.04 -11.25 18.15
N LEU A 119 -21.94 -12.47 17.65
CA LEU A 119 -21.52 -12.71 16.28
C LEU A 119 -22.74 -12.57 15.39
N GLU A 120 -22.85 -11.45 14.71
CA GLU A 120 -23.83 -11.29 13.67
C GLU A 120 -23.37 -12.05 12.43
N ALA A 121 -24.29 -12.75 11.77
CA ALA A 121 -24.05 -13.19 10.41
C ALA A 121 -23.80 -11.92 9.60
N ALA A 122 -22.55 -11.74 9.13
CA ALA A 122 -22.21 -10.55 8.35
C ALA A 122 -23.28 -10.35 7.28
N SER A 123 -23.90 -9.17 7.23
CA SER A 123 -24.66 -8.72 6.05
C SER A 123 -23.65 -8.51 4.93
N ARG A 124 -23.02 -9.59 4.48
CA ARG A 124 -22.18 -9.62 3.30
C ARG A 124 -23.12 -9.32 2.14
N PRO A 125 -22.86 -8.32 1.27
CA PRO A 125 -23.19 -8.55 -0.12
C PRO A 125 -22.58 -9.92 -0.46
N THR A 126 -23.39 -10.85 -0.97
CA THR A 126 -22.95 -12.23 -1.20
C THR A 126 -21.58 -12.22 -1.90
N ARG A 127 -20.71 -13.19 -1.62
CA ARG A 127 -19.43 -13.34 -2.37
C ARG A 127 -19.66 -13.24 -3.88
N GLU A 128 -20.85 -13.66 -4.33
CA GLU A 128 -21.37 -13.48 -5.68
C GLU A 128 -21.48 -12.01 -6.09
N ALA A 129 -22.06 -11.12 -5.29
CA ALA A 129 -22.15 -9.69 -5.55
C ALA A 129 -20.78 -8.99 -5.60
N GLU A 130 -19.85 -9.33 -4.70
CA GLU A 130 -18.47 -8.83 -4.75
C GLU A 130 -17.74 -9.32 -6.00
N SER A 131 -17.90 -10.60 -6.35
CA SER A 131 -17.32 -11.17 -7.57
C SER A 131 -17.93 -10.58 -8.85
N ALA A 132 -19.23 -10.28 -8.84
CA ALA A 132 -19.92 -9.65 -9.95
C ALA A 132 -19.43 -8.21 -10.15
N LYS A 133 -19.22 -7.46 -9.06
CA LYS A 133 -18.66 -6.12 -9.13
C LYS A 133 -17.23 -6.13 -9.66
N ALA A 134 -16.36 -7.02 -9.16
CA ALA A 134 -14.99 -7.15 -9.65
C ALA A 134 -14.93 -7.53 -11.14
N ARG A 135 -15.82 -8.44 -11.59
CA ARG A 135 -15.95 -8.78 -13.01
C ARG A 135 -16.40 -7.59 -13.85
N ALA A 136 -17.40 -6.84 -13.38
CA ALA A 136 -17.88 -5.64 -14.08
C ALA A 136 -16.80 -4.56 -14.19
N GLU A 137 -16.01 -4.34 -13.14
CA GLU A 137 -14.88 -3.41 -13.16
C GLU A 137 -13.78 -3.85 -14.14
N THR A 138 -13.50 -5.15 -14.20
CA THR A 138 -12.52 -5.73 -15.13
C THR A 138 -12.98 -5.58 -16.58
N GLU A 139 -14.25 -5.89 -16.86
CA GLU A 139 -14.86 -5.72 -18.18
C GLU A 139 -14.82 -4.25 -18.62
N GLN A 140 -15.17 -3.33 -17.72
CA GLN A 140 -15.12 -1.90 -18.00
C GLN A 140 -13.69 -1.42 -18.29
N ALA A 141 -12.69 -1.96 -17.59
CA ALA A 141 -11.28 -1.64 -17.85
C ALA A 141 -10.83 -2.17 -19.22
N HIS A 142 -11.23 -3.38 -19.59
CA HIS A 142 -10.96 -3.95 -20.91
C HIS A 142 -11.62 -3.14 -22.02
N GLU A 143 -12.89 -2.75 -21.86
CA GLU A 143 -13.60 -1.94 -22.85
C GLU A 143 -12.93 -0.57 -23.04
N LYS A 144 -12.51 0.08 -21.94
CA LYS A 144 -11.74 1.33 -22.01
C LYS A 144 -10.41 1.15 -22.73
N SER A 145 -9.66 0.08 -22.42
CA SER A 145 -8.40 -0.23 -23.09
C SER A 145 -8.61 -0.46 -24.59
N ALA A 146 -9.63 -1.22 -24.98
CA ALA A 146 -9.99 -1.45 -26.37
C ALA A 146 -10.33 -0.16 -27.11
N ARG A 147 -11.13 0.73 -26.50
CA ARG A 147 -11.46 2.04 -27.07
C ARG A 147 -10.23 2.94 -27.23
N LEU A 148 -9.33 2.96 -26.24
CA LEU A 148 -8.08 3.71 -26.31
C LEU A 148 -7.17 3.18 -27.41
N MET A 149 -7.03 1.86 -27.53
CA MET A 149 -6.25 1.21 -28.59
C MET A 149 -6.81 1.51 -29.97
N ALA A 150 -8.14 1.48 -30.15
CA ALA A 150 -8.79 1.87 -31.39
C ALA A 150 -8.49 3.34 -31.75
N ALA A 151 -8.58 4.27 -30.78
CA ALA A 151 -8.24 5.67 -31.00
C ALA A 151 -6.76 5.87 -31.36
N VAL A 152 -5.85 5.16 -30.69
CA VAL A 152 -4.41 5.18 -31.01
C VAL A 152 -4.18 4.67 -32.44
N HIS A 153 -4.86 3.61 -32.87
CA HIS A 153 -4.72 3.09 -34.23
C HIS A 153 -5.16 4.11 -35.29
N VAL A 154 -6.26 4.83 -35.06
CA VAL A 154 -6.72 5.91 -35.94
C VAL A 154 -5.71 7.05 -35.99
N LEU A 155 -5.11 7.43 -34.85
CA LEU A 155 -4.15 8.54 -34.77
C LEU A 155 -2.74 8.20 -35.27
N ALA A 156 -2.33 6.92 -35.20
CA ALA A 156 -1.00 6.48 -35.64
C ALA A 156 -0.78 6.62 -37.16
N GLY A 157 -1.85 6.87 -37.92
CA GLY A 157 -1.82 7.12 -39.35
C GLY A 157 -1.46 5.89 -40.18
N GLU A 158 -1.69 5.98 -41.49
CA GLU A 158 -1.41 4.86 -42.40
C GLU A 158 0.10 4.61 -42.56
N ARG A 159 0.43 3.33 -42.77
CA ARG A 159 1.80 2.90 -43.09
C ARG A 159 2.10 3.24 -44.56
N LEU A 160 3.35 3.54 -44.88
CA LEU A 160 3.72 3.64 -46.31
C LEU A 160 3.56 2.25 -46.95
N PRO A 161 3.00 2.15 -48.17
CA PRO A 161 2.80 0.87 -48.86
C PRO A 161 4.11 0.26 -49.38
N HIS A 162 5.21 1.02 -49.29
CA HIS A 162 6.53 0.65 -49.77
C HIS A 162 7.60 0.99 -48.73
N ALA A 163 8.81 0.47 -48.97
CA ALA A 163 10.00 0.82 -48.19
C ALA A 163 10.26 2.34 -48.24
N VAL A 164 10.94 2.84 -47.19
CA VAL A 164 11.34 4.25 -47.10
C VAL A 164 12.39 4.58 -48.16
N ARG A 165 12.12 5.56 -49.01
CA ARG A 165 12.96 5.97 -50.15
C ARG A 165 13.45 7.42 -50.04
N THR A 166 12.70 8.28 -49.36
CA THR A 166 13.02 9.71 -49.26
C THR A 166 13.21 10.16 -47.82
N ARG A 167 13.85 11.33 -47.65
CA ARG A 167 14.01 11.97 -46.33
C ARG A 167 12.66 12.31 -45.72
N ASP A 168 11.72 12.80 -46.51
CA ASP A 168 10.40 13.21 -46.01
C ASP A 168 9.57 11.99 -45.60
N GLU A 169 9.68 10.87 -46.30
CA GLU A 169 9.09 9.59 -45.87
C GLU A 169 9.71 9.08 -44.57
N ALA A 170 11.03 9.19 -44.41
CA ALA A 170 11.71 8.79 -43.18
C ALA A 170 11.25 9.65 -41.99
N LEU A 171 11.11 10.97 -42.19
CA LEU A 171 10.59 11.89 -41.19
C LEU A 171 9.12 11.60 -40.85
N PHE A 172 8.30 11.33 -41.85
CA PHE A 172 6.90 10.95 -41.68
C PHE A 172 6.76 9.68 -40.82
N VAL A 173 7.51 8.62 -41.14
CA VAL A 173 7.52 7.37 -40.36
C VAL A 173 7.96 7.58 -38.91
N LEU A 174 8.90 8.50 -38.67
CA LEU A 174 9.37 8.88 -37.34
C LEU A 174 8.42 9.86 -36.60
N GLY A 175 7.29 10.23 -37.21
CA GLY A 175 6.28 11.11 -36.61
C GLY A 175 6.65 12.59 -36.63
N PHE A 176 7.56 13.02 -37.50
CA PHE A 176 7.87 14.43 -37.72
C PHE A 176 6.98 15.03 -38.81
N PRO A 177 6.59 16.31 -38.69
CA PRO A 177 5.84 16.99 -39.73
C PRO A 177 6.70 17.22 -40.99
N PRO A 178 6.07 17.36 -42.18
CA PRO A 178 6.77 17.69 -43.42
C PRO A 178 7.63 18.96 -43.26
N GLY A 179 8.85 18.94 -43.81
CA GLY A 179 9.78 20.08 -43.73
C GLY A 179 10.52 20.25 -42.40
N ALA A 180 10.28 19.38 -41.41
CA ALA A 180 11.02 19.42 -40.15
C ALA A 180 12.54 19.20 -40.36
N ARG A 181 13.33 19.88 -39.53
CA ARG A 181 14.80 19.72 -39.46
C ARG A 181 15.24 19.26 -38.07
N PRO A 182 14.82 18.06 -37.62
CA PRO A 182 15.25 17.52 -36.34
C PRO A 182 16.74 17.18 -36.38
N ASP A 183 17.43 17.35 -35.26
CA ASP A 183 18.82 16.94 -35.10
C ASP A 183 18.92 15.42 -34.84
N ALA A 184 20.15 14.89 -34.86
CA ALA A 184 20.39 13.46 -34.66
C ALA A 184 19.89 12.96 -33.30
N SER A 185 19.89 13.84 -32.28
CA SER A 185 19.40 13.54 -30.94
C SER A 185 17.88 13.37 -30.92
N ALA A 186 17.14 14.31 -31.51
CA ALA A 186 15.68 14.26 -31.62
C ALA A 186 15.21 13.03 -32.41
N ILE A 187 15.88 12.71 -33.52
CA ILE A 187 15.60 11.51 -34.31
C ILE A 187 15.76 10.25 -33.47
N LYS A 188 16.90 10.12 -32.76
CA LYS A 188 17.18 8.95 -31.91
C LYS A 188 16.18 8.83 -30.76
N SER A 189 15.79 9.96 -30.16
CA SER A 189 14.81 10.01 -29.08
C SER A 189 13.42 9.56 -29.57
N ARG A 190 12.95 10.09 -30.71
CA ARG A 190 11.66 9.68 -31.28
C ARG A 190 11.63 8.23 -31.72
N TYR A 191 12.70 7.75 -32.35
CA TYR A 191 12.84 6.34 -32.67
C TYR A 191 12.69 5.45 -31.43
N ARG A 192 13.35 5.78 -30.31
CA ARG A 192 13.25 4.99 -29.07
C ARG A 192 11.82 4.95 -28.52
N GLN A 193 11.13 6.09 -28.51
CA GLN A 193 9.75 6.18 -28.03
C GLN A 193 8.82 5.30 -28.87
N LEU A 194 8.90 5.39 -30.20
CA LEU A 194 8.09 4.57 -31.10
C LEU A 194 8.46 3.09 -31.03
N ALA A 195 9.75 2.78 -30.84
CA ALA A 195 10.23 1.42 -30.66
C ALA A 195 9.69 0.78 -29.38
N THR A 196 9.58 1.51 -28.27
CA THR A 196 8.98 0.99 -27.03
C THR A 196 7.51 0.61 -27.21
N VAL A 197 6.77 1.38 -28.01
CA VAL A 197 5.34 1.11 -28.27
C VAL A 197 5.16 -0.07 -29.22
N HIS A 198 5.90 -0.10 -30.33
CA HIS A 198 5.67 -1.06 -31.41
C HIS A 198 6.55 -2.33 -31.34
N HIS A 199 7.45 -2.45 -30.37
CA HIS A 199 8.31 -3.63 -30.23
C HIS A 199 7.50 -4.94 -30.32
N PRO A 200 7.94 -5.97 -31.06
CA PRO A 200 7.19 -7.22 -31.15
C PRO A 200 6.96 -7.91 -29.79
N ASP A 201 7.81 -7.62 -28.80
CA ASP A 201 7.68 -8.14 -27.43
C ASP A 201 6.81 -7.27 -26.50
N SER A 202 6.25 -6.15 -26.99
CA SER A 202 5.29 -5.35 -26.22
C SER A 202 3.86 -5.85 -26.43
N ASP A 203 2.98 -5.61 -25.45
CA ASP A 203 1.55 -5.93 -25.56
C ASP A 203 0.86 -5.21 -26.74
N THR A 204 1.50 -4.17 -27.28
CA THR A 204 1.03 -3.36 -28.43
C THR A 204 1.93 -3.49 -29.66
N GLY A 205 2.68 -4.59 -29.76
CA GLY A 205 3.68 -4.79 -30.81
C GLY A 205 3.11 -4.82 -32.23
N ASP A 206 3.82 -4.19 -33.16
CA ASP A 206 3.56 -4.28 -34.61
C ASP A 206 4.90 -4.48 -35.34
N THR A 207 5.17 -5.73 -35.70
CA THR A 207 6.40 -6.14 -36.41
C THR A 207 6.60 -5.39 -37.71
N SER A 208 5.52 -5.11 -38.46
CA SER A 208 5.60 -4.38 -39.72
C SER A 208 5.92 -2.91 -39.49
N ARG A 209 5.32 -2.28 -38.48
CA ARG A 209 5.63 -0.89 -38.09
C ARG A 209 7.08 -0.77 -37.60
N MET A 210 7.56 -1.73 -36.82
CA MET A 210 8.95 -1.79 -36.38
C MET A 210 9.95 -1.93 -37.53
N ALA A 211 9.64 -2.78 -38.51
CA ALA A 211 10.47 -2.89 -39.72
C ALA A 211 10.60 -1.55 -40.45
N GLN A 212 9.49 -0.80 -40.56
CA GLN A 212 9.48 0.51 -41.22
C GLN A 212 10.23 1.59 -40.39
N LEU A 213 10.11 1.57 -39.06
CA LEU A 213 10.89 2.44 -38.17
C LEU A 213 12.39 2.17 -38.28
N ASN A 214 12.79 0.90 -38.37
CA ASN A 214 14.18 0.50 -38.58
C ASN A 214 14.72 1.00 -39.93
N GLN A 215 13.92 0.90 -40.99
CA GLN A 215 14.26 1.43 -42.32
C GLN A 215 14.44 2.96 -42.27
N ALA A 216 13.50 3.69 -41.66
CA ALA A 216 13.60 5.15 -41.53
C ALA A 216 14.84 5.58 -40.75
N MET A 217 15.14 4.92 -39.63
CA MET A 217 16.33 5.21 -38.82
C MET A 217 17.63 4.91 -39.57
N SER A 218 17.67 3.82 -40.36
CA SER A 218 18.82 3.48 -41.21
C SER A 218 19.04 4.54 -42.29
N PHE A 219 17.97 4.95 -42.97
CA PHE A 219 18.00 6.01 -43.99
C PHE A 219 18.52 7.33 -43.42
N MET A 220 17.99 7.77 -42.27
CA MET A 220 18.41 9.02 -41.63
C MET A 220 19.87 8.99 -41.16
N ARG A 221 20.40 7.83 -40.72
CA ARG A 221 21.82 7.69 -40.38
C ARG A 221 22.73 7.84 -41.59
N GLY A 222 22.32 7.30 -42.75
CA GLY A 222 23.05 7.48 -44.01
C GLY A 222 23.03 8.93 -44.47
N TYR A 223 21.88 9.59 -44.34
CA TYR A 223 21.70 10.99 -44.74
C TYR A 223 22.49 11.98 -43.88
N ILE A 224 22.61 11.75 -42.57
CA ILE A 224 23.34 12.66 -41.64
C ILE A 224 24.87 12.51 -41.76
N LYS A 225 25.36 11.38 -42.28
CA LYS A 225 26.80 11.11 -42.48
C LYS A 225 27.35 11.70 -43.77
N ASN A 226 26.49 12.07 -44.72
CA ASN A 226 26.82 12.75 -45.98
C ASN A 226 26.52 14.24 -45.86
#